data_AF-A0A3B9AQY1-F1
#
_entry.id   AF-A0A3B9AQY1-F1
#
_cell.length_a   1.000
_cell.length_b   1.000
_cell.length_c   1.000
_cell.angle_alpha   90.00
_cell.angle_beta   90.00
_cell.angle_gamma   90.00
#
_symmetry.space_group_name_H-M   'P 1'
#
loop_
_entity.id
_entity.type
_entity.pdbx_description
1 polymer ?
#
loop_
_entity_poly.entity_id
_entity_poly.type
_entity_poly.pdbx_seq_one_letter_code
_entity_poly.pdbx_strand_id
1 'polypeptide(L)' 'AINIMRRIMQSSGAEIIHLGHNRSVQEIVDCAIQEDVQGIAITSYQGGHNEYFKYMYDLLKERGAGHIKIFGGGG' A
#
# COMPACT_ATOMS: atom_id res chain seq x y z
N ALA A 1 -2.81 14.04 -0.48
CA ALA A 1 -2.27 13.55 -1.77
C ALA A 1 -2.92 12.25 -2.26
N ILE A 2 -3.13 11.25 -1.39
CA ILE A 2 -3.65 9.92 -1.82
C ILE A 2 -4.98 9.96 -2.60
N ASN A 3 -5.87 10.90 -2.28
CA ASN A 3 -7.16 11.05 -2.97
C ASN A 3 -7.03 11.48 -4.43
N ILE A 4 -5.98 12.20 -4.81
CA ILE A 4 -5.74 12.61 -6.20
C ILE A 4 -5.23 11.40 -7.00
N MET A 5 -4.22 10.70 -6.46
CA MET A 5 -3.68 9.47 -7.08
C MET A 5 -4.78 8.43 -7.29
N ARG A 6 -5.64 8.22 -6.29
CA ARG A 6 -6.81 7.34 -6.39
C ARG A 6 -7.70 7.68 -7.57
N ARG A 7 -8.06 8.96 -7.74
CA ARG A 7 -8.94 9.39 -8.85
C ARG A 7 -8.30 9.17 -10.21
N ILE A 8 -7.00 9.42 -10.34
CA ILE A 8 -6.26 9.19 -11.59
C ILE A 8 -6.25 7.70 -11.92
N MET A 9 -5.89 6.83 -10.97
CA MET A 9 -5.84 5.38 -11.20
C MET A 9 -7.23 4.81 -11.55
N GLN A 10 -8.29 5.28 -10.88
CA GLN A 10 -9.66 4.91 -11.23
C GLN A 10 -10.04 5.36 -12.64
N SER A 11 -9.65 6.57 -13.05
CA SER A 11 -9.92 7.07 -14.41
C SER A 11 -9.17 6.29 -15.49
N SER A 12 -8.03 5.66 -15.16
CA SER A 12 -7.33 4.74 -16.05
C SER A 12 -7.87 3.30 -16.04
N GLY A 13 -8.96 3.05 -15.30
CA GLY A 13 -9.62 1.74 -15.24
C GLY A 13 -9.10 0.79 -14.16
N ALA A 14 -8.29 1.27 -13.21
CA ALA A 14 -7.86 0.44 -12.07
C ALA A 14 -8.93 0.44 -10.95
N GLU A 15 -9.22 -0.74 -10.42
CA GLU A 15 -10.01 -0.87 -9.19
C GLU A 15 -9.16 -0.47 -7.99
N ILE A 16 -9.73 0.29 -7.05
CA ILE A 16 -8.99 0.79 -5.88
C ILE A 16 -9.75 0.51 -4.60
N ILE A 17 -9.10 -0.27 -3.73
CA ILE A 17 -9.54 -0.52 -2.36
C ILE A 17 -8.89 0.53 -1.46
N HIS A 18 -9.71 1.44 -0.92
CA HIS A 18 -9.22 2.54 -0.10
C HIS A 18 -9.39 2.25 1.40
N LEU A 19 -8.28 2.01 2.10
CA LEU A 19 -8.27 1.69 3.53
C LEU A 19 -8.29 2.91 4.47
N GLY A 20 -8.21 4.13 3.95
CA GLY A 20 -8.19 5.36 4.74
C GLY A 20 -6.80 5.71 5.31
N HIS A 21 -6.77 6.29 6.50
CA HIS A 21 -5.54 6.75 7.18
C HIS A 21 -5.30 5.97 8.48
N ASN A 22 -4.09 6.06 9.02
CA ASN A 22 -3.70 5.46 10.31
C ASN A 22 -3.91 3.93 10.36
N ARG A 23 -3.45 3.24 9.31
CA ARG A 23 -3.48 1.78 9.22
C ARG A 23 -2.14 1.17 9.60
N SER A 24 -2.19 0.07 10.33
CA SER A 24 -1.01 -0.75 10.58
C SER A 24 -0.53 -1.42 9.30
N VAL A 25 0.76 -1.75 9.23
CA VAL A 25 1.33 -2.53 8.12
C VAL A 25 0.59 -3.88 7.98
N GLN A 26 0.26 -4.52 9.10
CA GLN A 26 -0.41 -5.81 9.11
C GLN A 26 -1.81 -5.74 8.47
N GLU A 27 -2.64 -4.75 8.82
CA GLU A 27 -3.95 -4.56 8.19
C GLU A 27 -3.84 -4.34 6.67
N ILE A 28 -2.85 -3.56 6.23
CA ILE A 28 -2.64 -3.28 4.80
C ILE A 28 -2.22 -4.56 4.06
N VAL A 29 -1.28 -5.32 4.62
CA VAL A 29 -0.79 -6.56 4.02
C VAL A 29 -1.87 -7.63 3.98
N ASP A 30 -2.63 -7.80 5.06
CA ASP A 30 -3.75 -8.76 5.12
C ASP A 30 -4.76 -8.47 4.01
N CYS A 31 -5.18 -7.21 3.87
CA CYS A 31 -6.10 -6.80 2.82
C CYS A 31 -5.50 -6.98 1.43
N ALA A 32 -4.25 -6.57 1.20
CA ALA A 32 -3.60 -6.69 -0.11
C ALA A 32 -3.52 -8.15 -0.59
N ILE A 33 -3.27 -9.09 0.33
CA ILE A 33 -3.23 -10.53 0.02
C ILE A 33 -4.63 -11.08 -0.23
N GLN A 34 -5.60 -10.73 0.61
CA GLN A 34 -6.99 -11.19 0.46
C GLN A 34 -7.61 -10.76 -0.87
N GLU A 35 -7.26 -9.56 -1.32
CA GLU A 35 -7.79 -8.93 -2.52
C GLU A 35 -6.91 -9.18 -3.76
N ASP A 36 -5.84 -9.99 -3.62
CA ASP A 36 -4.89 -10.38 -4.67
C ASP A 36 -4.43 -9.19 -5.55
N VAL A 37 -4.03 -8.10 -4.88
CA VAL A 37 -3.72 -6.84 -5.56
C VAL A 37 -2.35 -6.87 -6.23
N GLN A 38 -2.19 -6.13 -7.32
CA GLN A 38 -0.89 -6.00 -7.99
C GLN A 38 0.03 -4.99 -7.31
N GLY A 39 -0.52 -4.10 -6.49
CA GLY A 39 0.30 -3.15 -5.74
C GLY A 39 -0.43 -2.37 -4.65
N ILE A 40 0.37 -1.83 -3.74
CA ILE A 40 -0.02 -1.05 -2.58
C ILE A 40 0.55 0.36 -2.73
N ALA A 41 -0.28 1.39 -2.57
CA ALA A 41 0.15 2.79 -2.62
C ALA A 41 -0.03 3.46 -1.25
N ILE A 42 1.05 3.98 -0.68
CA ILE A 42 1.07 4.58 0.67
C ILE A 42 1.63 5.99 0.62
N THR A 43 0.97 6.89 1.34
CA THR A 43 1.52 8.23 1.60
C THR A 43 1.93 8.39 3.06
N SER A 44 3.20 8.65 3.33
CA SER A 44 3.74 8.86 4.69
C SER A 44 4.34 10.25 4.84
N TYR A 45 3.74 11.07 5.70
CA TYR A 45 4.14 12.47 5.96
C TYR A 45 4.68 12.70 7.39
N GLN A 46 4.73 11.65 8.22
CA GLN A 46 5.01 11.77 9.66
C GLN A 46 6.39 11.18 10.06
N GLY A 47 7.23 10.82 9.09
CA GLY A 47 8.49 10.12 9.34
C GLY A 47 8.32 8.61 9.54
N GLY A 48 9.43 7.90 9.80
CA GLY A 48 9.43 6.44 10.01
C GLY A 48 9.09 5.60 8.79
N HIS A 49 9.15 6.19 7.58
CA HIS A 49 8.74 5.50 6.36
C HIS A 49 9.68 4.34 6.00
N ASN A 50 10.97 4.41 6.33
CA ASN A 50 11.91 3.33 6.04
C ASN A 50 11.55 2.06 6.82
N GLU A 51 11.33 2.18 8.12
CA GLU A 51 10.94 1.07 8.99
C GLU A 51 9.57 0.52 8.57
N TYR A 52 8.63 1.42 8.27
CA TYR A 52 7.28 1.06 7.83
C TYR A 52 7.29 0.29 6.50
N PHE A 53 8.01 0.78 5.49
CA PHE A 53 8.12 0.12 4.19
C PHE A 53 8.93 -1.16 4.25
N LYS A 54 10.01 -1.19 5.03
CA LYS A 54 10.79 -2.41 5.24
C LYS A 54 9.94 -3.50 5.88
N TYR A 55 9.21 -3.16 6.94
CA TYR A 55 8.34 -4.12 7.62
C TYR A 55 7.25 -4.65 6.68
N MET A 56 6.67 -3.78 5.84
CA MET A 56 5.69 -4.20 4.84
C MET A 56 6.26 -5.16 3.80
N TYR A 57 7.45 -4.86 3.28
CA TYR A 57 8.13 -5.70 2.30
C TYR A 57 8.47 -7.07 2.87
N ASP A 58 9.05 -7.11 4.08
CA ASP A 58 9.42 -8.35 4.75
C ASP A 58 8.17 -9.20 5.02
N LEU A 59 7.09 -8.60 5.52
CA LEU A 59 5.83 -9.30 5.82
C LEU A 59 5.16 -9.86 4.55
N LEU A 60 5.14 -9.12 3.44
CA LEU A 60 4.64 -9.65 2.15
C LEU A 60 5.44 -10.86 1.69
N LYS A 61 6.77 -10.80 1.84
CA LYS A 61 7.66 -11.90 1.45
C LYS A 61 7.46 -13.13 2.32
N GLU A 62 7.36 -12.95 3.64
CA GLU A 62 7.08 -14.02 4.61
C GLU A 62 5.76 -14.73 4.30
N ARG A 63 4.76 -14.01 3.81
CA ARG A 63 3.45 -14.55 3.46
C ARG A 63 3.33 -15.05 2.01
N GLY A 64 4.45 -15.14 1.28
CA GLY A 64 4.46 -15.64 -0.11
C GLY A 64 3.88 -14.65 -1.13
N ALA A 65 3.62 -13.40 -0.74
CA ALA A 65 3.03 -12.36 -1.56
C ALA A 65 4.08 -11.35 -2.08
N GLY A 66 5.33 -11.78 -2.29
CA GLY A 66 6.41 -10.92 -2.76
C GLY A 66 6.25 -10.36 -4.18
N HIS A 67 5.21 -10.78 -4.91
CA HIS A 67 4.85 -10.24 -6.23
C HIS A 67 4.11 -8.90 -6.15
N ILE A 68 3.52 -8.56 -5.00
CA ILE A 68 2.79 -7.31 -4.77
C ILE A 68 3.79 -6.14 -4.68
N LYS A 69 3.64 -5.13 -5.54
CA LYS A 69 4.54 -3.98 -5.59
C LYS A 69 4.15 -2.92 -4.56
N ILE A 70 5.14 -2.34 -3.87
CA ILE A 70 4.91 -1.24 -2.93
C ILE A 70 5.31 0.09 -3.57
N PHE A 71 4.42 1.07 -3.52
CA PHE A 71 4.63 2.44 -3.98
C PHE A 71 4.47 3.41 -2.79
N GLY A 72 5.43 4.32 -2.62
CA GLY A 72 5.45 5.27 -1.52
C GLY A 72 5.55 6.73 -2.00
N GLY A 73 4.95 7.66 -1.25
CA GLY A 73 5.14 9.10 -1.43
C GLY A 73 5.03 9.85 -0.09
N GLY A 74 5.74 10.96 0.09
CA GLY A 74 5.80 11.65 1.39
C GLY A 74 5.98 13.15 1.35
N GLY A 75 5.76 13.76 0.18
CA GLY A 75 6.23 15.11 -0.13
C GLY A 75 7.53 15.05 -0.93
#